data_AF-A0A398B838-F1
#
_entry.id   AF-A0A398B838-F1
#
_cell.length_a   1.000
_cell.length_b   1.000
_cell.length_c   1.000
_cell.angle_alpha   90.00
_cell.angle_beta   90.00
_cell.angle_gamma   90.00
#
_symmetry.space_group_name_H-M   'P 1'
#
loop_
_entity.id
_entity.type
_entity.pdbx_description
1 polymer ?
#
loop_
_entity_poly.entity_id
_entity_poly.type
_entity_poly.pdbx_seq_one_letter_code
_entity_poly.pdbx_strand_id
1 'polypeptide(L)'
;MLNELYSIRMRAAEGGAHEQGGRHISGGERLGQKEELHKLATELLTKSLNHSRGDCDFIQLVIEKLQNQEIKTISPLPVSTEHVQNVTEGRKKAVSLLSFLGISDEAITQGLNFLKQSTHQRGAIIVDSQTGKRLDHRELKGVRVSRMDWHTQSWSNWSAFYQPFASSRIREALALASKVAASPYTIAELCWSDDLDYITGYVASSATGYIRITHLKNIGEDCGGRIFFVKQHCPLDDYISYLETTPVCITYENATKHGRRTSS
;
A
#
# COMPACT_ATOMS: atom_id res chain seq x y z
N MET A 1 1.43 8.84 -24.48
CA MET A 1 1.93 7.44 -24.41
C MET A 1 2.93 7.36 -23.26
N LEU A 2 2.73 6.44 -22.31
CA LEU A 2 3.57 6.21 -21.12
C LEU A 2 4.90 5.52 -21.51
N ASN A 3 5.60 6.00 -22.53
CA ASN A 3 6.63 5.18 -23.18
C ASN A 3 7.96 5.11 -22.44
N GLU A 4 8.20 5.96 -21.43
CA GLU A 4 9.41 5.90 -20.61
C GLU A 4 9.13 6.35 -19.17
N LEU A 5 8.80 5.40 -18.28
CA LEU A 5 8.73 5.65 -16.84
C LEU A 5 10.03 5.24 -16.14
N TYR A 6 10.31 5.93 -15.06
CA TYR A 6 11.36 5.61 -14.10
C TYR A 6 10.72 5.23 -12.78
N SER A 7 11.26 4.21 -12.12
CA SER A 7 10.98 3.92 -10.72
C SER A 7 11.99 4.66 -9.86
N ILE A 8 11.48 5.46 -8.92
CA ILE A 8 12.28 6.13 -7.90
C ILE A 8 11.91 5.50 -6.56
N ARG A 9 12.88 4.91 -5.87
CA ARG A 9 12.67 4.22 -4.58
C ARG A 9 13.59 4.83 -3.53
N MET A 10 13.05 5.11 -2.35
CA MET A 10 13.79 5.66 -1.22
C MET A 10 13.61 4.79 0.02
N ARG A 11 14.70 4.63 0.79
CA ARG A 11 14.66 4.12 2.16
C ARG A 11 15.61 4.91 3.06
N ALA A 12 15.20 5.10 4.30
CA ALA A 12 15.95 5.80 5.33
C ALA A 12 16.00 5.00 6.64
N ALA A 13 17.11 5.11 7.36
CA ALA A 13 17.37 4.43 8.62
C ALA A 13 18.14 5.30 9.61
N GLU A 14 18.08 4.92 10.88
CA GLU A 14 18.87 5.46 11.99
C GLU A 14 19.73 4.33 12.59
N GLY A 15 20.98 4.63 12.95
CA GLY A 15 21.94 3.65 13.44
C GLY A 15 22.59 2.84 12.31
N GLY A 16 22.70 3.41 11.11
CA GLY A 16 23.30 2.77 9.94
C GLY A 16 22.30 2.15 8.97
N ALA A 17 22.80 1.43 7.95
CA ALA A 17 21.95 0.84 6.92
C ALA A 17 21.06 -0.30 7.48
N HIS A 18 19.91 -0.58 6.84
CA HIS A 18 19.01 -1.67 7.25
C HIS A 18 19.71 -3.03 7.26
N GLU A 19 20.67 -3.25 6.36
CA GLU A 19 21.51 -4.45 6.27
C GLU A 19 22.42 -4.64 7.49
N GLN A 20 22.69 -3.56 8.22
CA GLN A 20 23.53 -3.53 9.42
C GLN A 20 22.70 -3.47 10.70
N GLY A 21 21.38 -3.63 10.61
CA GLY A 21 20.46 -3.57 11.75
C GLY A 21 19.90 -2.17 12.05
N GLY A 22 20.16 -1.18 11.17
CA GLY A 22 19.61 0.17 11.31
C GLY A 22 18.08 0.19 11.40
N ARG A 23 17.56 0.99 12.33
CA ARG A 23 16.13 1.14 12.60
C ARG A 23 15.45 1.83 11.43
N HIS A 24 14.33 1.28 10.96
CA HIS A 24 13.59 1.89 9.84
C HIS A 24 12.93 3.22 10.24
N ILE A 25 13.26 4.28 9.50
CA ILE A 25 12.70 5.62 9.67
C ILE A 25 11.64 5.92 8.61
N SER A 26 11.98 5.78 7.33
CA SER A 26 11.04 6.08 6.24
C SER A 26 11.31 5.26 4.99
N GLY A 27 10.28 5.12 4.17
CA GLY A 27 10.37 4.55 2.84
C GLY A 27 9.32 5.16 1.93
N GLY A 28 9.60 5.17 0.64
CA GLY A 28 8.65 5.64 -0.36
C GLY A 28 9.09 5.28 -1.75
N GLU A 29 8.15 5.36 -2.69
CA GLU A 29 8.45 5.21 -4.10
C GLU A 29 7.55 6.09 -4.96
N ARG A 30 8.02 6.38 -6.17
CA ARG A 30 7.29 7.10 -7.21
C ARG A 30 7.53 6.43 -8.56
N LEU A 31 6.58 6.61 -9.47
CA LEU A 31 6.77 6.39 -10.90
C LEU A 31 6.61 7.74 -11.61
N GLY A 32 7.55 8.07 -12.49
CA GLY A 32 7.49 9.34 -13.21
C GLY A 32 8.28 9.33 -14.51
N GLN A 33 8.05 10.35 -15.32
CA GLN A 33 8.83 10.60 -16.53
C GLN A 33 10.18 11.21 -16.20
N LYS A 34 11.08 11.24 -17.19
CA LYS A 34 12.46 11.75 -17.01
C LYS A 34 12.49 13.18 -16.49
N GLU A 35 11.56 14.00 -16.96
CA GLU A 35 11.43 15.42 -16.63
C GLU A 35 10.96 15.64 -15.18
N GLU A 36 10.30 14.63 -14.58
CA GLU A 36 9.78 14.67 -13.22
C GLU A 36 10.80 14.20 -12.17
N LEU A 37 11.90 13.56 -12.59
CA LEU A 37 12.86 12.88 -11.70
C LEU A 37 13.39 13.77 -10.58
N HIS A 38 13.80 15.00 -10.91
CA HIS A 38 14.34 15.93 -9.91
C HIS A 38 13.30 16.24 -8.82
N LYS A 39 12.07 16.55 -9.23
CA LYS A 39 10.96 16.85 -8.31
C LYS A 39 10.64 15.66 -7.41
N LEU A 40 10.49 14.47 -8.00
CA LEU A 40 10.13 13.25 -7.27
C LEU A 40 11.25 12.80 -6.31
N ALA A 41 12.51 12.94 -6.70
CA ALA A 41 13.65 12.66 -5.82
C ALA A 41 13.70 13.62 -4.62
N THR A 42 13.44 14.90 -4.85
CA THR A 42 13.39 15.93 -3.80
C THR A 42 12.26 15.67 -2.81
N GLU A 43 11.08 15.29 -3.32
CA GLU A 43 9.92 14.93 -2.50
C GLU A 43 10.24 13.76 -1.56
N LEU A 44 10.84 12.68 -2.09
CA LEU A 44 11.21 11.51 -1.28
C LEU A 44 12.31 11.84 -0.27
N LEU A 45 13.33 12.62 -0.65
CA LEU A 45 14.38 13.05 0.28
C LEU A 45 13.81 13.89 1.42
N THR A 46 12.91 14.83 1.10
CA THR A 46 12.23 15.66 2.10
C THR A 46 11.39 14.80 3.05
N LYS A 47 10.68 13.78 2.52
CA LYS A 47 9.91 12.82 3.31
C LYS A 47 10.79 12.07 4.33
N SER A 48 11.99 11.64 3.94
CA SER A 48 12.90 10.95 4.88
C SER A 48 13.44 11.84 5.99
N LEU A 49 13.74 13.11 5.68
CA LEU A 49 14.35 14.05 6.62
C LEU A 49 13.38 14.61 7.65
N ASN A 50 12.07 14.45 7.46
CA ASN A 50 11.03 15.05 8.32
C ASN A 50 10.04 13.99 8.86
N HIS A 51 10.49 12.75 9.04
CA HIS A 51 9.61 11.65 9.44
C HIS A 51 9.33 11.65 10.94
N SER A 52 8.09 11.34 11.35
CA SER A 52 7.69 11.28 12.77
C SER A 52 8.37 10.17 13.58
N ARG A 53 9.07 9.24 12.90
CA ARG A 53 9.78 8.12 13.55
C ARG A 53 11.19 8.50 14.03
N GLY A 54 11.69 9.69 13.70
CA GLY A 54 13.00 10.20 14.13
C GLY A 54 13.90 10.64 12.96
N ASP A 55 15.13 11.01 13.31
CA ASP A 55 16.14 11.46 12.36
C ASP A 55 16.88 10.28 11.72
N CYS A 56 17.20 10.38 10.43
CA CYS A 56 17.93 9.34 9.72
C CYS A 56 19.40 9.73 9.50
N ASP A 57 20.31 8.78 9.68
CA ASP A 57 21.74 8.89 9.38
C ASP A 57 22.14 8.14 8.10
N PHE A 58 21.21 7.34 7.56
CA PHE A 58 21.35 6.64 6.29
C PHE A 58 20.13 6.90 5.40
N ILE A 59 20.38 7.35 4.16
CA ILE A 59 19.36 7.49 3.11
C ILE A 59 19.89 6.89 1.82
N GLN A 60 19.10 6.01 1.20
CA GLN A 60 19.38 5.50 -0.14
C GLN A 60 18.22 5.86 -1.08
N LEU A 61 18.56 6.47 -2.21
CA LEU A 61 17.64 6.78 -3.30
C LEU A 61 18.12 6.08 -4.57
N VAL A 62 17.25 5.28 -5.18
CA VAL A 62 17.52 4.51 -6.40
C VAL A 62 16.57 4.98 -7.49
N ILE A 63 17.11 5.33 -8.66
CA ILE A 63 16.34 5.70 -9.86
C ILE A 63 16.71 4.72 -10.97
N GLU A 64 15.72 4.00 -11.48
CA GLU A 64 15.89 3.03 -12.58
C GLU A 64 14.87 3.29 -13.69
N LYS A 65 15.32 3.27 -14.95
CA LYS A 65 14.41 3.31 -16.11
C LYS A 65 13.72 1.95 -16.22
N LEU A 66 12.40 1.94 -16.35
CA LEU A 66 11.61 0.72 -16.57
C LEU A 66 11.68 0.32 -18.06
N GLN A 67 12.85 -0.15 -18.49
CA GLN A 67 13.09 -0.60 -19.86
C GLN A 67 12.42 -1.95 -20.12
N ASN A 68 11.80 -2.12 -21.29
CA ASN A 68 11.24 -3.39 -21.78
C ASN A 68 10.21 -4.04 -20.84
N GLN A 69 9.54 -3.25 -19.99
CA GLN A 69 8.48 -3.73 -19.11
C GLN A 69 7.14 -3.16 -19.58
N GLU A 70 6.15 -4.04 -19.70
CA GLU A 70 4.77 -3.61 -19.88
C GLU A 70 4.30 -2.94 -18.58
N ILE A 71 3.95 -1.64 -18.68
CA ILE A 71 3.41 -0.89 -17.55
C ILE A 71 1.90 -1.17 -17.52
N LYS A 72 1.45 -1.91 -16.49
CA LYS A 72 0.03 -2.19 -16.33
C LYS A 72 -0.69 -0.91 -15.88
N THR A 73 -1.73 -0.54 -16.58
CA THR A 73 -2.59 0.59 -16.21
C THR A 73 -3.86 0.09 -15.55
N ILE A 74 -4.16 0.57 -14.34
CA ILE A 74 -5.38 0.18 -13.61
C ILE A 74 -6.09 1.39 -13.00
N SER A 75 -7.38 1.25 -12.74
CA SER A 75 -8.16 2.23 -11.97
C SER A 75 -7.87 2.09 -10.46
N PRO A 76 -7.96 3.18 -9.68
CA PRO A 76 -7.92 3.08 -8.23
C PRO A 76 -9.14 2.33 -7.70
N LEU A 77 -8.98 1.65 -6.57
CA LEU A 77 -10.11 1.10 -5.82
C LEU A 77 -11.08 2.23 -5.41
N PRO A 78 -12.40 2.00 -5.48
CA PRO A 78 -13.39 2.92 -4.89
C PRO A 78 -13.10 3.12 -3.40
N VAL A 79 -13.11 4.37 -2.92
CA VAL A 79 -12.79 4.69 -1.53
C VAL A 79 -14.06 4.97 -0.74
N SER A 80 -14.15 4.39 0.44
CA SER A 80 -15.16 4.71 1.46
C SER A 80 -14.51 4.82 2.84
N THR A 81 -15.26 5.30 3.83
CA THR A 81 -14.77 5.40 5.22
C THR A 81 -15.85 4.93 6.19
N GLU A 82 -15.47 3.98 7.04
CA GLU A 82 -16.21 3.54 8.21
C GLU A 82 -15.73 4.34 9.43
N HIS A 83 -16.63 5.15 9.98
CA HIS A 83 -16.38 5.90 11.19
C HIS A 83 -16.73 5.04 12.41
N VAL A 84 -15.74 4.75 13.24
CA VAL A 84 -15.87 3.97 14.48
C VAL A 84 -15.38 4.80 15.68
N GLN A 85 -15.86 4.49 16.88
CA GLN A 85 -15.57 5.29 18.08
C GLN A 85 -14.24 4.90 18.74
N ASN A 86 -13.80 3.65 18.58
CA ASN A 86 -12.61 3.13 19.25
C ASN A 86 -12.03 1.93 18.50
N VAL A 87 -10.84 1.48 18.94
CA VAL A 87 -10.09 0.36 18.35
C VAL A 87 -10.88 -0.95 18.36
N THR A 88 -11.67 -1.22 19.41
CA THR A 88 -12.47 -2.44 19.51
C THR A 88 -13.53 -2.49 18.42
N GLU A 89 -14.25 -1.39 18.20
CA GLU A 89 -15.23 -1.28 17.12
C GLU A 89 -14.58 -1.37 15.74
N GLY A 90 -13.44 -0.70 15.53
CA GLY A 90 -12.75 -0.75 14.25
C GLY A 90 -12.22 -2.13 13.91
N ARG A 91 -11.64 -2.84 14.88
CA ARG A 91 -11.19 -4.22 14.68
C ARG A 91 -12.37 -5.17 14.43
N LYS A 92 -13.50 -4.99 15.13
CA LYS A 92 -14.75 -5.74 14.83
C LYS A 92 -15.24 -5.49 13.41
N LYS A 93 -15.20 -4.23 12.95
CA LYS A 93 -15.55 -3.87 11.57
C LYS A 93 -14.61 -4.53 10.55
N ALA A 94 -13.30 -4.50 10.80
CA ALA A 94 -12.32 -5.16 9.95
C ALA A 94 -12.58 -6.68 9.85
N VAL A 95 -12.84 -7.36 10.98
CA VAL A 95 -13.22 -8.78 11.01
C VAL A 95 -14.46 -9.02 10.16
N SER A 96 -15.53 -8.24 10.36
CA SER A 96 -16.78 -8.39 9.61
C SER A 96 -16.58 -8.23 8.10
N LEU A 97 -15.75 -7.28 7.66
CA LEU A 97 -15.44 -7.08 6.24
C LEU A 97 -14.64 -8.25 5.67
N LEU A 98 -13.65 -8.76 6.41
CA LEU A 98 -12.84 -9.90 5.97
C LEU A 98 -13.66 -11.19 5.91
N SER A 99 -14.53 -11.44 6.90
CA SER A 99 -15.44 -12.59 6.90
C SER A 99 -16.42 -12.51 5.73
N PHE A 100 -16.95 -11.33 5.41
CA PHE A 100 -17.80 -11.12 4.23
C PHE A 100 -17.09 -11.46 2.91
N LEU A 101 -15.76 -11.29 2.85
CA LEU A 101 -14.92 -11.64 1.71
C LEU A 101 -14.54 -13.14 1.66
N GLY A 102 -15.07 -13.96 2.56
CA GLY A 102 -14.85 -15.41 2.59
C GLY A 102 -13.51 -15.84 3.18
N ILE A 103 -12.86 -14.98 3.98
CA ILE A 103 -11.66 -15.32 4.74
C ILE A 103 -12.10 -16.03 6.02
N SER A 104 -11.45 -17.14 6.36
CA SER A 104 -11.81 -17.92 7.54
C SER A 104 -11.50 -17.18 8.85
N ASP A 105 -12.25 -17.49 9.91
CA ASP A 105 -12.03 -16.90 11.23
C ASP A 105 -10.61 -17.18 11.76
N GLU A 106 -10.06 -18.36 11.47
CA GLU A 106 -8.66 -18.71 11.78
C GLU A 106 -7.70 -17.76 11.07
N ALA A 107 -7.84 -17.57 9.76
CA ALA A 107 -6.97 -16.69 9.00
C ALA A 107 -7.06 -15.23 9.45
N ILE A 108 -8.27 -14.74 9.72
CA ILE A 108 -8.49 -13.38 10.25
C ILE A 108 -7.80 -13.22 11.61
N THR A 109 -7.95 -14.21 12.50
CA THR A 109 -7.34 -14.20 13.83
C THR A 109 -5.81 -14.17 13.73
N GLN A 110 -5.22 -15.02 12.88
CA GLN A 110 -3.78 -15.03 12.65
C GLN A 110 -3.28 -13.70 12.05
N GLY A 111 -3.98 -13.16 11.05
CA GLY A 111 -3.63 -11.87 10.43
C GLY A 111 -3.63 -10.72 11.44
N LEU A 112 -4.64 -10.65 12.31
CA LEU A 112 -4.68 -9.66 13.39
C LEU A 112 -3.55 -9.85 14.41
N ASN A 113 -3.23 -11.09 14.77
CA ASN A 113 -2.14 -11.40 15.70
C ASN A 113 -0.79 -10.98 15.13
N PHE A 114 -0.54 -11.28 13.85
CA PHE A 114 0.67 -10.85 13.18
C PHE A 114 0.86 -9.34 13.20
N LEU A 115 -0.19 -8.56 12.91
CA LEU A 115 -0.09 -7.09 12.93
C LEU A 115 0.15 -6.53 14.33
N LYS A 116 -0.46 -7.12 15.37
CA LYS A 116 -0.23 -6.72 16.77
C LYS A 116 1.20 -7.01 17.25
N GLN A 117 1.85 -8.04 16.68
CA GLN A 117 3.22 -8.44 17.00
C GLN A 117 4.27 -7.76 16.09
N SER A 118 3.83 -7.04 15.06
CA SER A 118 4.69 -6.45 14.04
C SER A 118 5.12 -5.04 14.43
N THR A 119 6.26 -4.92 15.11
CA THR A 119 6.90 -3.63 15.44
C THR A 119 8.03 -3.25 14.49
N HIS A 120 8.58 -4.23 13.76
CA HIS A 120 9.77 -4.06 12.91
C HIS A 120 9.61 -4.65 11.51
N GLN A 121 8.39 -5.04 11.12
CA GLN A 121 8.17 -5.61 9.80
C GLN A 121 8.23 -4.55 8.72
N ARG A 122 9.03 -4.80 7.68
CA ARG A 122 9.32 -3.81 6.62
C ARG A 122 8.47 -3.99 5.35
N GLY A 123 7.72 -5.07 5.27
CA GLY A 123 6.88 -5.44 4.13
C GLY A 123 5.57 -6.07 4.59
N ALA A 124 4.82 -6.65 3.68
CA ALA A 124 3.59 -7.38 3.98
C ALA A 124 3.86 -8.84 4.35
N ILE A 125 2.99 -9.41 5.20
CA ILE A 125 2.86 -10.86 5.38
C ILE A 125 1.87 -11.38 4.34
N ILE A 126 2.20 -12.49 3.70
CA ILE A 126 1.25 -13.23 2.86
C ILE A 126 0.65 -14.35 3.70
N VAL A 127 -0.68 -14.42 3.76
CA VAL A 127 -1.43 -15.37 4.59
C VAL A 127 -2.41 -16.14 3.71
N ASP A 128 -2.42 -17.46 3.85
CA ASP A 128 -3.45 -18.31 3.24
C ASP A 128 -4.82 -17.99 3.87
N SER A 129 -5.80 -17.63 3.04
CA SER A 129 -7.07 -17.09 3.51
C SER A 129 -7.96 -18.10 4.25
N GLN A 130 -7.64 -19.38 4.20
CA GLN A 130 -8.45 -20.44 4.80
C GLN A 130 -7.77 -21.06 6.01
N THR A 131 -6.46 -21.26 5.96
CA THR A 131 -5.68 -21.92 7.02
C THR A 131 -5.01 -20.95 7.98
N GLY A 132 -4.89 -19.67 7.62
CA GLY A 132 -4.17 -18.66 8.41
C GLY A 132 -2.65 -18.83 8.42
N LYS A 133 -2.11 -19.78 7.66
CA LYS A 133 -0.68 -19.99 7.55
C LYS A 133 0.00 -18.81 6.87
N ARG A 134 1.10 -18.36 7.48
CA ARG A 134 2.03 -17.42 6.86
C ARG A 134 2.81 -18.13 5.74
N LEU A 135 2.81 -17.52 4.55
CA LEU A 135 3.36 -18.13 3.33
C LEU A 135 4.65 -17.48 2.84
N ASP A 136 4.94 -16.22 3.16
CA ASP A 136 6.05 -15.50 2.51
C ASP A 136 7.45 -16.03 2.87
N HIS A 137 7.60 -16.69 4.02
CA HIS A 137 8.89 -17.19 4.53
C HIS A 137 10.01 -16.10 4.57
N ARG A 138 9.65 -14.82 4.78
CA ARG A 138 10.59 -13.68 4.81
C ARG A 138 10.73 -12.98 6.16
N GLU A 139 10.27 -13.60 7.25
CA GLU A 139 10.41 -13.09 8.63
C GLU A 139 10.12 -11.57 8.75
N LEU A 140 11.03 -10.76 9.31
CA LEU A 140 10.84 -9.32 9.46
C LEU A 140 10.97 -8.54 8.15
N LYS A 141 11.53 -9.14 7.09
CA LYS A 141 11.63 -8.49 5.78
C LYS A 141 10.25 -8.37 5.13
N GLY A 142 9.46 -9.45 5.17
CA GLY A 142 8.18 -9.54 4.45
C GLY A 142 8.33 -9.31 2.95
N VAL A 143 7.20 -9.10 2.27
CA VAL A 143 7.15 -8.81 0.83
C VAL A 143 6.91 -7.33 0.60
N ARG A 144 7.78 -6.66 -0.14
CA ARG A 144 7.67 -5.21 -0.35
C ARG A 144 7.11 -4.92 -1.73
N VAL A 145 5.83 -4.57 -1.78
CA VAL A 145 5.19 -4.11 -3.01
C VAL A 145 5.95 -2.89 -3.53
N SER A 146 6.30 -2.89 -4.81
CA SER A 146 7.09 -1.83 -5.43
C SER A 146 6.69 -1.58 -6.88
N ARG A 147 7.21 -0.51 -7.48
CA ARG A 147 6.94 -0.09 -8.86
C ARG A 147 5.44 0.19 -9.08
N MET A 148 4.79 0.88 -8.14
CA MET A 148 3.48 1.46 -8.36
C MET A 148 3.44 2.94 -8.02
N ASP A 149 2.70 3.71 -8.82
CA ASP A 149 2.29 5.06 -8.46
C ASP A 149 1.15 5.50 -9.38
N TRP A 150 0.58 6.66 -9.08
CA TRP A 150 -0.36 7.35 -9.93
C TRP A 150 0.34 8.04 -11.09
N HIS A 151 -0.32 8.01 -12.25
CA HIS A 151 -0.03 9.02 -13.27
C HIS A 151 -0.30 10.41 -12.68
N THR A 152 0.64 11.35 -12.84
CA THR A 152 0.59 12.67 -12.20
C THR A 152 -0.74 13.40 -12.43
N GLN A 153 -1.20 13.47 -13.68
CA GLN A 153 -2.48 14.12 -14.00
C GLN A 153 -3.69 13.39 -13.39
N SER A 154 -3.63 12.05 -13.34
CA SER A 154 -4.70 11.25 -12.76
C SER A 154 -4.82 11.46 -11.26
N TRP A 155 -3.69 11.54 -10.54
CA TRP A 155 -3.68 11.92 -9.13
C TRP A 155 -4.29 13.30 -8.93
N SER A 156 -3.81 14.32 -9.68
CA SER A 156 -4.35 15.68 -9.56
C SER A 156 -5.86 15.74 -9.79
N ASN A 157 -6.37 15.04 -10.80
CA ASN A 157 -7.80 14.99 -11.08
C ASN A 157 -8.59 14.25 -9.99
N TRP A 158 -8.08 13.11 -9.53
CA TRP A 158 -8.74 12.31 -8.49
C TRP A 158 -8.75 13.05 -7.15
N SER A 159 -7.61 13.58 -6.71
CA SER A 159 -7.51 14.34 -5.46
C SER A 159 -8.35 15.61 -5.48
N ALA A 160 -8.51 16.24 -6.65
CA ALA A 160 -9.37 17.40 -6.80
C ALA A 160 -10.85 17.09 -6.56
N PHE A 161 -11.31 15.90 -6.98
CA PHE A 161 -12.69 15.45 -6.81
C PHE A 161 -12.93 14.83 -5.43
N TYR A 162 -11.95 14.11 -4.91
CA TYR A 162 -11.99 13.41 -3.62
C TYR A 162 -11.16 14.15 -2.56
N GLN A 163 -11.43 15.45 -2.37
CA GLN A 163 -10.64 16.35 -1.50
C GLN A 163 -10.32 15.80 -0.09
N PRO A 164 -11.25 15.14 0.64
CA PRO A 164 -10.94 14.56 1.95
C PRO A 164 -9.85 13.47 1.91
N PHE A 165 -9.55 12.94 0.74
CA PHE A 165 -8.62 11.85 0.51
C PHE A 165 -7.34 12.28 -0.22
N ALA A 166 -7.10 13.59 -0.40
CA ALA A 166 -5.99 14.15 -1.16
C ALA A 166 -4.59 14.09 -0.48
N SER A 167 -4.43 13.35 0.61
CA SER A 167 -3.13 13.27 1.30
C SER A 167 -2.14 12.34 0.58
N SER A 168 -0.84 12.63 0.69
CA SER A 168 0.23 11.78 0.16
C SER A 168 0.18 10.35 0.73
N ARG A 169 -0.18 10.22 2.01
CA ARG A 169 -0.37 8.92 2.66
C ARG A 169 -1.48 8.11 1.99
N ILE A 170 -2.61 8.74 1.67
CA ILE A 170 -3.71 8.06 0.96
C ILE A 170 -3.32 7.76 -0.49
N ARG A 171 -2.62 8.66 -1.18
CA ARG A 171 -2.07 8.38 -2.53
C ARG A 171 -1.28 7.08 -2.56
N GLU A 172 -0.31 6.96 -1.66
CA GLU A 172 0.59 5.81 -1.53
C GLU A 172 -0.18 4.54 -1.15
N ALA A 173 -1.02 4.62 -0.11
CA ALA A 173 -1.79 3.46 0.36
C ALA A 173 -2.79 2.96 -0.69
N LEU A 174 -3.48 3.88 -1.39
CA LEU A 174 -4.47 3.53 -2.41
C LEU A 174 -3.82 2.96 -3.67
N ALA A 175 -2.66 3.47 -4.10
CA ALA A 175 -1.90 2.89 -5.21
C ALA A 175 -1.46 1.46 -4.89
N LEU A 176 -0.90 1.25 -3.70
CA LEU A 176 -0.48 -0.07 -3.22
C LEU A 176 -1.67 -1.03 -3.16
N ALA A 177 -2.75 -0.64 -2.47
CA ALA A 177 -3.93 -1.48 -2.29
C ALA A 177 -4.57 -1.83 -3.64
N SER A 178 -4.62 -0.88 -4.59
CA SER A 178 -5.16 -1.12 -5.93
C SER A 178 -4.31 -2.11 -6.71
N LYS A 179 -2.97 -1.98 -6.68
CA LYS A 179 -2.06 -2.96 -7.29
C LYS A 179 -2.22 -4.35 -6.66
N VAL A 180 -2.29 -4.44 -5.34
CA VAL A 180 -2.43 -5.70 -4.60
C VAL A 180 -3.76 -6.37 -4.94
N ALA A 181 -4.87 -5.62 -4.92
CA ALA A 181 -6.20 -6.12 -5.25
C ALA A 181 -6.38 -6.50 -6.74
N ALA A 182 -5.55 -5.96 -7.63
CA ALA A 182 -5.57 -6.31 -9.05
C ALA A 182 -4.99 -7.71 -9.35
N SER A 183 -4.27 -8.33 -8.40
CA SER A 183 -3.87 -9.73 -8.52
C SER A 183 -5.10 -10.65 -8.39
N PRO A 184 -5.28 -11.64 -9.27
CA PRO A 184 -6.38 -12.60 -9.15
C PRO A 184 -6.25 -13.52 -7.93
N TYR A 185 -5.09 -13.53 -7.26
CA TYR A 185 -4.82 -14.35 -6.09
C TYR A 185 -5.11 -13.65 -4.76
N THR A 186 -5.14 -12.31 -4.74
CA THR A 186 -5.48 -11.53 -3.55
C THR A 186 -6.99 -11.58 -3.32
N ILE A 187 -7.40 -11.97 -2.12
CA ILE A 187 -8.80 -11.86 -1.67
C ILE A 187 -9.00 -10.51 -0.96
N ALA A 188 -8.12 -10.19 -0.01
CA ALA A 188 -8.16 -8.93 0.71
C ALA A 188 -6.78 -8.50 1.24
N GLU A 189 -6.65 -7.22 1.51
CA GLU A 189 -5.60 -6.63 2.32
C GLU A 189 -6.18 -6.09 3.63
N LEU A 190 -5.50 -6.33 4.74
CA LEU A 190 -5.70 -5.61 6.02
C LEU A 190 -4.44 -4.81 6.34
N CYS A 191 -4.60 -3.53 6.65
CA CYS A 191 -3.47 -2.64 6.93
C CYS A 191 -3.81 -1.61 8.02
N TRP A 192 -2.84 -1.32 8.90
CA TRP A 192 -2.77 -0.07 9.64
C TRP A 192 -1.32 0.36 9.82
N SER A 193 -1.11 1.67 10.01
CA SER A 193 0.21 2.27 10.07
C SER A 193 1.00 1.80 11.30
N ASP A 194 2.31 1.74 11.19
CA ASP A 194 3.26 1.63 12.30
C ASP A 194 3.67 3.01 12.87
N ASP A 195 3.25 4.11 12.25
CA ASP A 195 3.48 5.48 12.76
C ASP A 195 2.66 5.76 14.04
N LEU A 196 3.31 6.32 15.06
CA LEU A 196 2.74 6.53 16.40
C LEU A 196 1.48 7.43 16.42
N ASP A 197 1.40 8.37 15.48
CA ASP A 197 0.36 9.39 15.38
C ASP A 197 -0.78 9.03 14.41
N TYR A 198 -0.66 7.89 13.70
CA TYR A 198 -1.62 7.52 12.66
C TYR A 198 -2.38 6.23 12.97
N ILE A 199 -3.61 6.37 13.43
CA ILE A 199 -4.43 5.25 13.92
C ILE A 199 -5.44 4.69 12.92
N THR A 200 -5.66 5.41 11.81
CA THR A 200 -6.53 4.96 10.73
C THR A 200 -5.83 3.86 9.94
N GLY A 201 -6.57 2.82 9.58
CA GLY A 201 -6.13 1.84 8.60
C GLY A 201 -7.27 1.49 7.64
N TYR A 202 -7.24 0.30 7.07
CA TYR A 202 -8.21 -0.11 6.07
C TYR A 202 -8.29 -1.62 5.87
N VAL A 203 -9.40 -2.03 5.26
CA VAL A 203 -9.53 -3.31 4.53
C VAL A 203 -9.73 -3.00 3.06
N ALA A 204 -9.00 -3.67 2.17
CA ALA A 204 -9.12 -3.47 0.74
C ALA A 204 -9.35 -4.79 -0.02
N SER A 205 -10.20 -4.76 -1.03
CA SER A 205 -10.44 -5.89 -1.93
C SER A 205 -10.94 -5.38 -3.28
N SER A 206 -10.74 -6.15 -4.35
CA SER A 206 -11.34 -5.88 -5.65
C SER A 206 -12.88 -5.91 -5.61
N ALA A 207 -13.47 -6.67 -4.68
CA ALA A 207 -14.92 -6.78 -4.55
C ALA A 207 -15.57 -5.60 -3.80
N THR A 208 -14.89 -5.04 -2.79
CA THR A 208 -15.47 -4.04 -1.87
C THR A 208 -14.80 -2.67 -1.93
N GLY A 209 -13.71 -2.53 -2.69
CA GLY A 209 -12.92 -1.30 -2.75
C GLY A 209 -11.97 -1.15 -1.56
N TYR A 210 -11.55 0.09 -1.31
CA TYR A 210 -10.65 0.51 -0.24
C TYR A 210 -11.47 1.14 0.89
N ILE A 211 -11.77 0.35 1.91
CA ILE A 211 -12.62 0.76 3.04
C ILE A 211 -11.72 1.21 4.19
N ARG A 212 -11.66 2.52 4.41
CA ARG A 212 -10.92 3.11 5.54
C ARG A 212 -11.67 2.87 6.84
N ILE A 213 -10.95 2.58 7.92
CA ILE A 213 -11.51 2.41 9.26
C ILE A 213 -10.77 3.36 10.20
N THR A 214 -11.49 4.30 10.81
CA THR A 214 -10.86 5.45 11.49
C THR A 214 -9.97 5.07 12.67
N HIS A 215 -10.24 3.94 13.36
CA HIS A 215 -9.48 3.47 14.52
C HIS A 215 -9.15 1.97 14.42
N LEU A 216 -7.91 1.59 14.09
CA LEU A 216 -7.44 0.18 14.13
C LEU A 216 -6.33 -0.09 15.15
N LYS A 217 -5.74 0.97 15.71
CA LYS A 217 -4.77 0.94 16.80
C LYS A 217 -4.90 2.17 17.69
N ASN A 218 -4.26 2.16 18.86
CA ASN A 218 -4.20 3.33 19.75
C ASN A 218 -3.07 4.28 19.33
N ILE A 219 -3.20 5.56 19.71
CA ILE A 219 -2.11 6.54 19.57
C ILE A 219 -0.92 6.07 20.42
N GLY A 220 0.29 6.16 19.87
CA GLY A 220 1.52 5.73 20.54
C GLY A 220 1.85 4.25 20.38
N GLU A 221 0.97 3.43 19.80
CA GLU A 221 1.31 2.05 19.43
C GLU A 221 2.17 2.04 18.16
N ASP A 222 3.32 1.39 18.19
CA ASP A 222 4.24 1.23 17.06
C ASP A 222 3.98 -0.06 16.25
N CYS A 223 2.99 -0.86 16.67
CA CYS A 223 2.59 -2.06 15.96
C CYS A 223 1.74 -1.72 14.72
N GLY A 224 2.10 -2.32 13.59
CA GLY A 224 1.46 -2.05 12.31
C GLY A 224 2.04 -2.89 11.17
N GLY A 225 1.49 -2.70 9.99
CA GLY A 225 1.92 -3.42 8.80
C GLY A 225 0.76 -3.81 7.90
N ARG A 226 1.01 -4.84 7.09
CA ARG A 226 0.10 -5.28 6.03
C ARG A 226 -0.01 -6.79 6.01
N ILE A 227 -1.23 -7.28 5.87
CA ILE A 227 -1.54 -8.68 5.63
C ILE A 227 -2.24 -8.80 4.28
N PHE A 228 -1.71 -9.65 3.40
CA PHE A 228 -2.36 -10.03 2.15
C PHE A 228 -2.94 -11.43 2.31
N PHE A 229 -4.27 -11.51 2.35
CA PHE A 229 -4.99 -12.78 2.35
C PHE A 229 -5.11 -13.27 0.92
N VAL A 230 -4.51 -14.42 0.62
CA VAL A 230 -4.47 -15.00 -0.72
C VAL A 230 -5.27 -16.29 -0.79
N LYS A 231 -5.77 -16.59 -2.00
CA LYS A 231 -6.44 -17.87 -2.29
C LYS A 231 -5.53 -19.06 -1.97
N GLN A 232 -6.14 -20.18 -1.57
CA GLN A 232 -5.43 -21.45 -1.49
C GLN A 232 -4.75 -21.77 -2.83
N HIS A 233 -3.59 -22.42 -2.75
CA HIS A 233 -2.77 -22.77 -3.92
C HIS A 233 -2.32 -21.56 -4.77
N CYS A 234 -2.19 -20.38 -4.16
CA CYS A 234 -1.54 -19.23 -4.79
C CYS A 234 -0.13 -19.61 -5.28
N PRO A 235 0.23 -19.35 -6.56
CA PRO A 235 1.59 -19.52 -7.05
C PRO A 235 2.48 -18.43 -6.43
N LEU A 236 3.03 -18.75 -5.26
CA LEU A 236 3.59 -17.75 -4.36
C LEU A 236 4.75 -16.97 -4.99
N ASP A 237 5.66 -17.64 -5.70
CA ASP A 237 6.82 -16.99 -6.32
C ASP A 237 6.39 -16.00 -7.42
N ASP A 238 5.46 -16.39 -8.27
CA ASP A 238 4.90 -15.52 -9.32
C ASP A 238 4.13 -14.35 -8.70
N TYR A 239 3.36 -14.61 -7.64
CA TYR A 239 2.63 -13.58 -6.91
C TYR A 239 3.57 -12.56 -6.26
N ILE A 240 4.64 -13.02 -5.60
CA ILE A 240 5.65 -12.14 -5.02
C ILE A 240 6.38 -11.37 -6.13
N SER A 241 6.75 -12.04 -7.21
CA SER A 241 7.38 -11.39 -8.37
C SER A 241 6.50 -10.28 -8.93
N TYR A 242 5.19 -10.50 -9.06
CA TYR A 242 4.23 -9.48 -9.45
C TYR A 242 4.23 -8.28 -8.50
N LEU A 243 4.18 -8.53 -7.19
CA LEU A 243 4.18 -7.48 -6.18
C LEU A 243 5.47 -6.64 -6.21
N GLU A 244 6.64 -7.27 -6.35
CA GLU A 244 7.94 -6.60 -6.26
C GLU A 244 8.41 -5.98 -7.58
N THR A 245 8.06 -6.58 -8.72
CA THR A 245 8.72 -6.26 -10.01
C THR A 245 7.81 -5.74 -11.10
N THR A 246 6.50 -6.03 -11.10
CA THR A 246 5.59 -5.58 -12.17
C THR A 246 5.24 -4.10 -12.00
N PRO A 247 5.52 -3.21 -12.98
CA PRO A 247 5.12 -1.82 -12.90
C PRO A 247 3.61 -1.63 -13.04
N VAL A 248 3.00 -0.86 -12.15
CA VAL A 248 1.58 -0.51 -12.19
C VAL A 248 1.39 1.00 -12.09
N CYS A 249 0.74 1.58 -13.09
CA CYS A 249 0.38 2.99 -13.11
C CYS A 249 -1.12 3.15 -12.84
N ILE A 250 -1.47 3.87 -11.78
CA ILE A 250 -2.87 4.18 -11.46
C ILE A 250 -3.33 5.35 -12.33
N THR A 251 -4.38 5.11 -13.11
CA THR A 251 -5.03 6.13 -13.92
C THR A 251 -6.47 6.31 -13.50
N TYR A 252 -6.91 7.56 -13.50
CA TYR A 252 -8.28 7.93 -13.19
C TYR A 252 -8.81 8.80 -14.31
N GLU A 253 -9.92 8.35 -14.89
CA GLU A 253 -10.72 9.12 -15.82
C GLU A 253 -12.06 9.44 -15.16
N ASN A 254 -12.39 10.73 -15.11
CA ASN A 254 -13.65 11.17 -14.52
C ASN A 254 -14.80 10.68 -15.41
N ALA A 255 -15.74 9.89 -14.87
CA ALA A 255 -16.87 9.32 -15.60
C ALA A 255 -17.79 10.37 -16.26
N THR A 256 -17.64 11.65 -15.93
CA THR A 256 -18.41 12.77 -16.51
C THR A 256 -18.06 13.10 -17.97
N LYS A 257 -17.01 12.53 -18.58
CA LYS A 257 -16.72 12.72 -20.01
C LYS A 257 -17.50 11.81 -20.97
N HIS A 258 -18.17 10.77 -20.48
CA HIS A 258 -18.97 9.86 -21.33
C HIS A 258 -20.48 10.19 -21.33
N GLY A 259 -20.93 11.25 -20.64
CA GLY A 259 -22.34 11.68 -20.58
C GLY A 259 -22.76 12.75 -21.59
N ARG A 260 -21.88 13.18 -22.51
CA ARG A 260 -22.22 14.12 -23.60
C ARG A 260 -21.82 13.54 -24.95
N ARG A 261 -22.41 12.40 -25.31
CA ARG A 261 -22.36 11.90 -26.69
C ARG A 261 -23.55 11.00 -27.02
N THR A 262 -24.77 11.46 -26.75
CA THR A 262 -25.99 11.00 -27.44
C THR A 262 -27.11 12.02 -27.23
N SER A 263 -27.36 12.86 -28.24
CA SER A 263 -28.70 13.15 -28.77
C SER A 263 -28.60 14.30 -29.78
N SER A 264 -28.79 13.92 -31.06
CA SER A 264 -29.18 14.72 -32.24
C SER A 264 -28.36 15.98 -32.55
#